data_AF-A0AA38KTP1-F1
#
_entry.id   AF-A0AA38KTP1-F1
#
_cell.length_a   1.000
_cell.length_b   1.000
_cell.length_c   1.000
_cell.angle_alpha   90.00
_cell.angle_beta   90.00
_cell.angle_gamma   90.00
#
_symmetry.space_group_name_H-M   'P 1'
#
loop_
_entity.id
_entity.type
_entity.pdbx_description
1 polymer ?
#
loop_
_entity_poly.entity_id
_entity_poly.type
_entity_poly.pdbx_seq_one_letter_code
_entity_poly.pdbx_strand_id
1 'polypeptide(L)'
;EPDDFYEFTSEDYYRLMASKKEDNILKTRKVRDAEQAAHRGNISKAVIRVQFPDNYIIEADFQPSETISTLMDLLKKVVARSDLPFYI
;
A
#
# COMPACT_ATOMS: atom_id res chain seq x y z
N GLU A 1 15.64 -15.25 17.90
CA GLU A 1 14.92 -16.21 17.04
C GLU A 1 15.55 -17.59 17.17
N PRO A 2 14.79 -18.67 16.94
CA PRO A 2 15.38 -20.00 16.79
C PRO A 2 16.19 -20.08 15.48
N ASP A 3 17.31 -20.80 15.51
CA ASP A 3 18.29 -20.91 14.41
C ASP A 3 17.65 -21.52 13.13
N ASP A 4 16.74 -22.47 13.33
CA ASP A 4 16.02 -23.20 12.27
C ASP A 4 15.06 -22.31 11.45
N PHE A 5 14.78 -21.06 11.86
CA PHE A 5 13.86 -20.17 11.16
C PHE A 5 14.33 -19.83 9.74
N TYR A 6 15.64 -19.84 9.51
CA TYR A 6 16.25 -19.53 8.21
C TYR A 6 16.62 -20.78 7.42
N GLU A 7 16.36 -21.98 7.95
CA GLU A 7 16.63 -23.22 7.24
C GLU A 7 15.61 -23.46 6.12
N PHE A 8 16.13 -23.72 4.93
CA PHE A 8 15.31 -23.97 3.75
C PHE A 8 14.73 -25.39 3.80
N THR A 9 13.40 -25.48 3.89
CA THR A 9 12.72 -26.78 4.01
C THR A 9 12.36 -27.39 2.66
N SER A 10 12.04 -28.68 2.65
CA SER A 10 11.49 -29.34 1.47
C SER A 10 10.16 -28.73 1.01
N GLU A 11 9.36 -28.18 1.94
CA GLU A 11 8.14 -27.46 1.60
C GLU A 11 8.43 -26.15 0.85
N ASP A 12 9.48 -25.43 1.22
CA ASP A 12 9.94 -24.23 0.52
C ASP A 12 10.38 -24.55 -0.91
N TYR A 13 11.08 -25.68 -1.10
CA TYR A 13 11.45 -26.18 -2.41
C TYR A 13 10.24 -26.37 -3.33
N TYR A 14 9.21 -27.08 -2.85
CA TYR A 14 8.01 -27.32 -3.67
C TYR A 14 7.19 -26.05 -3.93
N ARG A 15 7.11 -25.12 -2.97
CA ARG A 15 6.46 -23.80 -3.16
C ARG A 15 7.13 -22.98 -4.26
N LEU A 16 8.47 -22.87 -4.21
CA LEU A 16 9.23 -22.16 -5.23
C LEU A 16 9.10 -22.82 -6.60
N MET A 17 9.21 -24.14 -6.68
CA MET A 17 9.06 -24.88 -7.94
C MET A 17 7.66 -24.76 -8.55
N ALA A 18 6.62 -24.67 -7.73
CA ALA A 18 5.25 -24.43 -8.21
C ALA A 18 5.10 -23.01 -8.81
N SER A 19 5.68 -21.99 -8.18
CA SER A 19 5.65 -20.60 -8.67
C SER A 19 6.48 -20.34 -9.93
N LYS A 20 7.48 -21.19 -10.22
CA LYS A 20 8.36 -21.08 -11.39
C LYS A 20 7.71 -21.56 -12.70
N LYS A 21 6.51 -22.14 -12.63
CA LYS A 21 5.69 -22.34 -13.82
C LYS A 21 5.23 -20.95 -14.29
N GLU A 22 6.00 -20.36 -15.20
CA GLU A 22 5.63 -19.13 -15.87
C GLU A 22 4.36 -19.38 -16.70
N ASP A 23 3.23 -19.07 -16.08
CA ASP A 23 1.97 -18.90 -16.77
C ASP A 23 2.09 -17.66 -17.67
N ASN A 24 2.56 -17.87 -18.90
CA ASN A 24 2.54 -16.90 -20.00
C ASN A 24 1.10 -16.67 -20.49
N ILE A 25 0.20 -16.32 -19.55
CA ILE A 25 -1.21 -16.09 -19.81
C ILE A 25 -1.36 -14.63 -20.24
N LEU A 26 -2.01 -14.43 -21.39
CA LEU A 26 -2.34 -13.10 -21.88
C LEU A 26 -3.27 -12.40 -20.89
N LYS A 27 -2.76 -11.38 -20.18
CA LYS A 27 -3.58 -10.51 -19.33
C LYS A 27 -4.53 -9.66 -20.19
N THR A 28 -5.75 -10.14 -20.37
CA THR A 28 -6.79 -9.40 -21.10
C THR A 28 -7.30 -8.22 -20.28
N ARG A 29 -7.91 -7.25 -20.96
CA ARG A 29 -8.58 -6.11 -20.30
C ARG A 29 -9.58 -6.56 -19.24
N LYS A 30 -10.37 -7.60 -19.51
CA LYS A 30 -11.36 -8.14 -18.56
C LYS A 30 -10.71 -8.68 -17.28
N VAL A 31 -9.57 -9.36 -17.40
CA VAL A 31 -8.81 -9.88 -16.25
C VAL A 31 -8.30 -8.72 -15.40
N ARG A 32 -7.71 -7.69 -16.02
CA ARG A 32 -7.21 -6.51 -15.31
C ARG A 32 -8.32 -5.74 -14.59
N ASP A 33 -9.45 -5.53 -15.25
CA ASP A 33 -10.57 -4.78 -14.67
C ASP A 33 -11.19 -5.57 -13.49
N ALA A 34 -11.27 -6.90 -13.59
CA ALA A 34 -11.74 -7.78 -12.50
C ALA A 34 -10.76 -7.82 -11.31
N GLU A 35 -9.44 -7.92 -11.56
CA GLU A 35 -8.41 -7.85 -10.51
C GLU A 35 -8.47 -6.51 -9.76
N GLN A 36 -8.63 -5.39 -10.48
CA GLN A 36 -8.77 -4.07 -9.86
C GLN A 36 -10.05 -3.93 -9.05
N ALA A 37 -11.18 -4.46 -9.53
CA ALA A 37 -12.44 -4.45 -8.79
C ALA A 37 -12.36 -5.28 -7.51
N ALA A 38 -11.76 -6.47 -7.57
CA ALA A 38 -11.53 -7.31 -6.40
C ALA A 38 -10.61 -6.62 -5.38
N HIS A 39 -9.54 -5.97 -5.85
CA HIS A 39 -8.62 -5.24 -4.98
C HIS A 39 -9.29 -4.03 -4.31
N ARG A 40 -10.07 -3.24 -5.07
CA ARG A 40 -10.85 -2.11 -4.53
C ARG A 40 -11.92 -2.55 -3.53
N GLY A 41 -12.51 -3.73 -3.71
CA GLY A 41 -13.48 -4.30 -2.76
C GLY A 41 -12.84 -4.77 -1.45
N ASN A 42 -11.56 -5.14 -1.47
CA ASN A 42 -10.85 -5.67 -0.30
C ASN A 42 -10.25 -4.59 0.61
N ILE A 43 -9.97 -3.39 0.07
CA ILE A 43 -9.42 -2.28 0.86
C ILE A 43 -10.56 -1.32 1.18
N SER A 44 -11.11 -1.41 2.39
CA SER A 44 -12.16 -0.51 2.87
C SER A 44 -11.61 0.81 3.46
N LYS A 45 -10.31 0.85 3.76
CA LYS A 45 -9.65 1.94 4.48
C LYS A 45 -8.18 2.04 4.10
N ALA A 46 -7.71 3.25 3.85
CA ALA A 46 -6.31 3.59 3.63
C ALA A 46 -5.83 4.47 4.79
N VAL A 47 -4.90 3.96 5.60
CA VAL A 47 -4.30 4.74 6.70
C VAL A 47 -3.03 5.40 6.17
N ILE A 48 -2.98 6.73 6.21
CA ILE A 48 -1.82 7.51 5.76
C ILE A 48 -1.15 8.13 6.97
N ARG A 49 0.18 8.01 7.04
CA ARG A 49 1.02 8.61 8.07
C ARG A 49 1.96 9.64 7.43
N VAL A 50 1.85 10.89 7.84
CA VAL A 50 2.71 11.99 7.40
C VAL A 50 3.68 12.34 8.52
N GLN A 51 4.97 12.18 8.26
CA GLN A 51 6.02 12.52 9.20
C GLN A 51 6.53 13.95 8.91
N PHE A 52 6.51 14.79 9.94
CA PHE A 52 7.04 16.14 9.88
C PHE A 52 8.54 16.17 10.24
N PRO A 53 9.28 17.22 9.82
CA PRO A 53 10.71 17.36 10.13
C PRO A 53 11.05 17.41 11.63
N ASP A 54 10.06 17.71 12.47
CA ASP A 54 10.15 17.73 13.94
C ASP A 54 9.88 16.35 14.58
N ASN A 55 9.80 15.28 13.77
CA ASN A 55 9.47 13.91 14.12
C ASN A 55 8.03 13.68 14.61
N TYR A 56 7.14 14.67 14.49
CA TYR A 56 5.72 14.42 14.72
C TYR A 56 5.12 13.64 13.55
N ILE A 57 4.18 12.75 13.86
CA ILE A 57 3.47 11.94 12.86
C ILE A 57 1.99 12.25 12.96
N ILE A 58 1.39 12.63 11.84
CA ILE A 58 -0.06 12.70 11.68
C ILE A 58 -0.52 11.40 11.03
N GLU A 59 -1.33 10.64 11.75
CA GLU A 59 -2.06 9.49 11.22
C GLU A 59 -3.48 9.93 10.88
N ALA A 60 -3.91 9.62 9.65
CA ALA A 60 -5.27 9.90 9.20
C ALA A 60 -5.82 8.77 8.34
N ASP A 61 -7.12 8.58 8.48
CA ASP A 61 -7.88 7.54 7.82
C ASP A 61 -8.56 8.09 6.58
N PHE A 62 -8.30 7.46 5.44
CA PHE A 62 -8.86 7.83 4.15
C PHE A 62 -9.63 6.66 3.53
N GLN A 63 -10.58 6.98 2.67
CA GLN A 63 -11.15 6.02 1.74
C GLN A 63 -10.17 5.82 0.57
N PRO A 64 -10.02 4.59 0.03
CA PRO A 64 -9.12 4.35 -1.11
C PRO A 64 -9.52 5.12 -2.39
N SER A 65 -10.74 5.65 -2.45
CA SER A 65 -11.22 6.51 -3.53
C SER A 65 -10.89 7.98 -3.34
N GLU A 66 -10.40 8.40 -2.17
CA GLU A 66 -10.02 9.79 -1.90
C GLU A 66 -8.72 10.16 -2.61
N THR A 67 -8.62 11.44 -2.94
CA THR A 67 -7.50 12.01 -3.69
C THR A 67 -6.44 12.57 -2.76
N ILE A 68 -5.22 12.73 -3.29
CA ILE A 68 -4.11 13.40 -2.59
C ILE A 68 -4.49 14.84 -2.18
N SER A 69 -5.40 15.49 -2.90
CA SER A 69 -5.90 16.82 -2.52
C SER A 69 -6.56 16.82 -1.14
N THR A 70 -7.33 15.78 -0.79
CA THR A 70 -7.97 15.68 0.53
C THR A 70 -6.94 15.59 1.65
N LEU A 71 -5.83 14.86 1.41
CA LEU A 71 -4.69 14.82 2.33
C LEU A 71 -4.01 16.19 2.45
N MET A 72 -3.78 16.89 1.33
CA MET A 72 -3.21 18.23 1.35
C MET A 72 -4.09 19.24 2.11
N ASP A 73 -5.41 19.15 1.95
CA ASP A 73 -6.36 20.01 2.65
C ASP A 73 -6.42 19.70 4.15
N LEU A 74 -6.25 18.43 4.55
CA LEU A 74 -6.06 18.06 5.94
C LEU A 74 -4.78 18.68 6.51
N LEU A 75 -3.65 18.55 5.80
CA LEU A 75 -2.37 19.09 6.23
C LEU A 75 -2.41 20.62 6.38
N LYS A 76 -3.05 21.34 5.45
CA LYS A 76 -3.25 22.80 5.55
C LYS A 76 -4.06 23.23 6.78
N LYS A 77 -4.97 22.38 7.28
CA LYS A 77 -5.77 22.66 8.49
C LYS A 77 -4.98 22.39 9.77
N VAL A 78 -4.08 21.41 9.76
CA VAL A 78 -3.30 21.04 10.95
C VAL A 78 -2.06 21.93 11.11
N VAL A 79 -1.47 22.39 10.01
CA VAL A 79 -0.31 23.28 10.05
C VAL A 79 -0.75 24.69 10.50
N ALA A 80 -0.14 25.19 11.58
CA ALA A 80 -0.44 26.51 12.14
C ALA A 80 -0.18 27.68 11.16
N ARG A 81 0.71 27.47 10.19
CA ARG A 81 1.07 28.40 9.11
C ARG A 81 0.67 27.84 7.75
N SER A 82 -0.61 27.97 7.42
CA SER A 82 -1.17 27.50 6.14
C SER A 82 -0.68 28.28 4.92
N ASP A 83 0.00 29.40 5.14
CA ASP A 83 0.59 30.29 4.14
C ASP A 83 1.94 29.78 3.59
N LEU A 84 2.59 28.87 4.31
CA LEU A 84 3.84 28.29 3.86
C LEU A 84 3.61 27.20 2.79
N PRO A 85 4.35 27.26 1.67
CA PRO A 85 4.32 26.19 0.70
C PRO A 85 4.99 24.94 1.28
N PHE A 86 4.32 23.80 1.17
CA PHE A 86 4.89 22.49 1.48
C PHE A 86 4.53 21.48 0.39
N TYR A 87 5.25 20.36 0.38
CA TYR A 87 5.05 19.22 -0.50
C TYR A 87 5.11 17.92 0.30
N ILE A 88 4.57 16.85 -0.26
CA ILE A 88 4.56 15.48 0.29
C ILE A 88 5.16 14.52 -0.74
#